data_AF-A0A2N6NJU1-F1
#
_entry.id   AF-A0A2N6NJU1-F1
#
_cell.length_a   1.000
_cell.length_b   1.000
_cell.length_c   1.000
_cell.angle_alpha   90.00
_cell.angle_beta   90.00
_cell.angle_gamma   90.00
#
_symmetry.space_group_name_H-M   'P 1'
#
loop_
_entity.id
_entity.type
_entity.pdbx_description
1 polymer ?
#
loop_
_entity_poly.entity_id
_entity_poly.type
_entity_poly.pdbx_seq_one_letter_code
_entity_poly.pdbx_strand_id
1 'polypeptide(L)'
;MDDIAGKTSLDGKPVARICQILNSAGVPNVLWGNYLLTIYGVPTIIDDVAFIVPDDRITAASSALAQANFTPCGNNLNCDRSYRFQARPPLEHFHMSDVFVLSLYQKSDTLWELTDLDSPTSENAASILSASDPSLPSAAPGRGQGRLSSEYSAVRVPAVAKFCESLLLLMCRDYNTTYETYWMALLTYIIEYVDETDSFSAKDLGYEFRKFYCAVKEADASSMWPLLEELRSKLFSSGRLPNGQNL
;
A
#
# COMPACT_ATOMS: atom_id res chain seq x y z
N MET A 1 7.51 -31.84 2.66
CA MET A 1 6.59 -31.61 1.54
C MET A 1 5.23 -31.53 2.18
N ASP A 2 4.88 -30.33 2.63
CA ASP A 2 3.54 -30.06 3.15
C ASP A 2 2.78 -29.28 2.09
N ASP A 3 1.56 -29.75 1.91
CA ASP A 3 0.63 -29.49 0.83
C ASP A 3 0.12 -28.03 0.90
N ILE A 4 0.52 -27.21 -0.08
CA ILE A 4 0.08 -25.80 -0.24
C ILE A 4 -1.30 -25.73 -0.90
N ALA A 5 -1.99 -26.86 -1.11
CA ALA A 5 -3.29 -26.91 -1.78
C ALA A 5 -4.40 -27.44 -0.84
N GLY A 6 -4.61 -26.76 0.30
CA GLY A 6 -5.70 -27.10 1.22
C GLY A 6 -6.17 -25.93 2.07
N LYS A 7 -7.26 -25.28 1.66
CA LYS A 7 -8.00 -24.25 2.42
C LYS A 7 -7.09 -23.23 3.12
N THR A 8 -6.54 -22.29 2.37
CA THR A 8 -5.94 -21.09 2.96
C THR A 8 -7.05 -20.21 3.54
N SER A 9 -7.39 -20.44 4.81
CA SER A 9 -7.53 -19.29 5.70
C SER A 9 -6.24 -18.49 5.51
N LEU A 10 -6.33 -17.33 4.85
CA LEU A 10 -5.19 -16.43 4.68
C LEU A 10 -4.85 -15.83 6.04
N ASP A 11 -4.25 -16.66 6.90
CA ASP A 11 -3.56 -16.18 8.08
C ASP A 11 -2.44 -15.23 7.63
N GLY A 12 -2.02 -14.30 8.50
CA GLY A 12 -0.96 -13.33 8.18
C GLY A 12 0.41 -13.95 7.87
N LYS A 13 0.53 -15.30 7.82
CA LYS A 13 1.81 -16.01 7.71
C LYS A 13 2.55 -15.74 6.40
N PRO A 14 1.92 -15.69 5.21
CA PRO A 14 2.67 -15.41 3.97
C PRO A 14 3.34 -14.03 4.02
N VAL A 15 2.60 -13.01 4.47
CA VAL A 15 3.11 -11.64 4.61
C VAL A 15 4.19 -11.55 5.67
N ALA A 16 3.97 -12.17 6.84
CA ALA A 16 4.98 -12.22 7.89
C ALA A 16 6.27 -12.92 7.43
N ARG A 17 6.16 -14.00 6.64
CA ARG A 17 7.30 -14.73 6.10
C ARG A 17 8.10 -13.88 5.11
N ILE A 18 7.43 -13.18 4.19
CA ILE A 18 8.08 -12.28 3.24
C ILE A 18 8.79 -11.14 3.98
N CYS A 19 8.10 -10.52 4.94
CA CYS A 19 8.68 -9.49 5.79
C CYS A 19 9.93 -9.98 6.54
N GLN A 20 9.91 -11.20 7.09
CA GLN A 20 11.08 -11.81 7.74
C GLN A 20 12.26 -11.98 6.77
N ILE A 21 12.02 -12.40 5.53
CA ILE A 21 13.08 -12.55 4.52
C ILE A 21 13.74 -11.19 4.24
N LEU A 22 12.93 -10.16 4.00
CA LEU A 22 13.42 -8.80 3.74
C LEU A 22 14.18 -8.23 4.95
N ASN A 23 13.63 -8.36 6.16
CA ASN A 23 14.28 -7.92 7.39
C ASN A 23 15.62 -8.64 7.64
N SER A 24 15.68 -9.95 7.38
CA SER A 24 16.92 -10.73 7.55
C SER A 24 18.01 -10.33 6.56
N ALA A 25 17.63 -9.80 5.41
CA ALA A 25 18.53 -9.23 4.41
C ALA A 25 18.90 -7.77 4.70
N GLY A 26 18.43 -7.20 5.83
CA GLY A 26 18.65 -5.79 6.17
C GLY A 26 17.90 -4.83 5.24
N VAL A 27 16.76 -5.26 4.67
CA VAL A 27 15.92 -4.45 3.79
C VAL A 27 14.69 -3.95 4.56
N PRO A 28 14.63 -2.65 4.90
CA PRO A 28 13.41 -2.07 5.42
C PRO A 28 12.29 -2.20 4.39
N ASN A 29 11.11 -2.61 4.84
CA ASN A 29 9.93 -2.80 4.00
C ASN A 29 8.65 -2.32 4.70
N VAL A 30 7.66 -1.93 3.91
CA VAL A 30 6.30 -1.60 4.37
C VAL A 30 5.31 -2.32 3.45
N LEU A 31 4.33 -2.99 4.03
CA LEU A 31 3.25 -3.65 3.29
C LEU A 31 2.39 -2.62 2.56
N TRP A 32 1.97 -2.94 1.34
CA TRP A 32 1.22 -2.08 0.43
C TRP A 32 0.18 -2.87 -0.38
N GLY A 33 -0.62 -2.17 -1.18
CA GLY A 33 -1.53 -2.77 -2.16
C GLY A 33 -2.81 -3.33 -1.56
N ASN A 34 -3.46 -4.27 -2.26
CA ASN A 34 -4.77 -4.78 -1.88
C ASN A 34 -4.73 -5.57 -0.57
N TYR A 35 -3.67 -6.36 -0.32
CA TYR A 35 -3.55 -7.11 0.93
C TYR A 35 -3.60 -6.18 2.16
N LEU A 36 -2.95 -5.01 2.09
CA LEU A 36 -2.94 -4.02 3.18
C LEU A 36 -4.37 -3.61 3.60
N LEU A 37 -5.30 -3.48 2.65
CA LEU A 37 -6.69 -3.13 2.96
C LEU A 37 -7.34 -4.12 3.93
N THR A 38 -6.99 -5.41 3.84
CA THR A 38 -7.52 -6.42 4.75
C THR A 38 -7.08 -6.20 6.20
N ILE A 39 -5.88 -5.66 6.41
CA ILE A 39 -5.37 -5.28 7.75
C ILE A 39 -6.16 -4.09 8.31
N TYR A 40 -6.60 -3.17 7.45
CA TYR A 40 -7.53 -2.11 7.82
C TYR A 40 -9.00 -2.59 7.97
N GLY A 41 -9.26 -3.90 7.89
CA GLY A 41 -10.61 -4.45 8.06
C GLY A 41 -11.51 -4.31 6.82
N VAL A 42 -10.96 -3.96 5.65
CA VAL A 42 -11.70 -3.92 4.38
C VAL A 42 -11.88 -5.35 3.84
N PRO A 43 -13.11 -5.78 3.51
CA PRO A 43 -13.36 -7.06 2.87
C PRO A 43 -13.04 -6.99 1.37
N THR A 44 -11.77 -7.16 1.00
CA THR A 44 -11.32 -7.16 -0.40
C THR A 44 -10.85 -8.54 -0.87
N ILE A 45 -10.87 -8.76 -2.18
CA ILE A 45 -10.24 -9.92 -2.81
C ILE A 45 -8.72 -9.71 -2.76
N ILE A 46 -8.01 -10.74 -2.31
CA ILE A 46 -6.55 -10.75 -2.28
C ILE A 46 -6.05 -11.58 -3.46
N ASP A 47 -5.47 -10.90 -4.45
CA ASP A 47 -4.80 -11.49 -5.60
C ASP A 47 -3.30 -11.13 -5.67
N ASP A 48 -2.83 -10.24 -4.79
CA ASP A 48 -1.43 -9.88 -4.66
C ASP A 48 -1.01 -9.60 -3.21
N VAL A 49 0.31 -9.54 -3.02
CA VAL A 49 0.95 -8.91 -1.86
C VAL A 49 2.01 -7.96 -2.38
N ALA A 50 2.00 -6.71 -1.92
CA ALA A 50 2.98 -5.72 -2.32
C ALA A 50 3.80 -5.22 -1.12
N PHE A 51 5.07 -4.95 -1.34
CA PHE A 51 5.94 -4.27 -0.40
C PHE A 51 6.61 -3.07 -1.05
N ILE A 52 6.77 -2.01 -0.27
CA ILE A 52 7.58 -0.84 -0.62
C ILE A 52 8.90 -0.94 0.13
N VAL A 53 10.01 -0.73 -0.58
CA VAL A 53 11.37 -0.77 -0.03
C VAL A 53 12.15 0.48 -0.45
N PRO A 54 13.23 0.86 0.27
CA PRO A 54 14.13 1.91 -0.17
C PRO A 54 14.71 1.62 -1.55
N ASP A 55 14.87 2.66 -2.35
CA ASP A 55 15.28 2.57 -3.75
C ASP A 55 16.63 1.86 -3.91
N ASP A 56 17.59 2.14 -3.03
CA ASP A 56 18.93 1.56 -3.00
C ASP A 56 18.96 0.12 -2.46
N ARG A 57 17.82 -0.40 -2.01
CA ARG A 57 17.66 -1.75 -1.45
C ARG A 57 16.87 -2.71 -2.34
N ILE A 58 16.34 -2.26 -3.48
CA ILE A 58 15.57 -3.12 -4.40
C ILE A 58 16.35 -4.38 -4.81
N THR A 59 17.60 -4.22 -5.25
CA THR A 59 18.42 -5.37 -5.66
C THR A 59 18.68 -6.35 -4.52
N ALA A 60 18.87 -5.85 -3.30
CA ALA A 60 19.04 -6.70 -2.11
C ALA A 60 17.73 -7.42 -1.75
N ALA A 61 16.59 -6.72 -1.83
CA ALA A 61 15.26 -7.28 -1.63
C ALA A 61 14.99 -8.43 -2.60
N SER A 62 15.24 -8.18 -3.89
CA SER A 62 15.07 -9.15 -4.96
C SER A 62 15.95 -10.38 -4.78
N SER A 63 17.23 -10.16 -4.50
CA SER A 63 18.19 -11.25 -4.24
C SER A 63 17.79 -12.11 -3.05
N ALA A 64 17.31 -11.49 -1.96
CA ALA A 64 16.86 -12.21 -0.78
C ALA A 64 15.62 -13.08 -1.05
N LEU A 65 14.66 -12.56 -1.82
CA LEU A 65 13.47 -13.30 -2.24
C LEU A 65 13.85 -14.46 -3.17
N ALA A 66 14.72 -14.23 -4.15
CA ALA A 66 15.22 -15.28 -5.03
C ALA A 66 15.94 -16.41 -4.26
N GLN A 67 16.78 -16.07 -3.29
CA GLN A 67 17.44 -17.05 -2.40
C GLN A 67 16.45 -17.82 -1.53
N ALA A 68 15.29 -17.23 -1.23
CA ALA A 68 14.18 -17.89 -0.55
C ALA A 68 13.25 -18.68 -1.51
N ASN A 69 13.68 -18.92 -2.75
CA ASN A 69 12.97 -19.65 -3.81
C ASN A 69 11.73 -18.94 -4.38
N PHE A 70 11.64 -17.62 -4.25
CA PHE A 70 10.67 -16.85 -5.04
C PHE A 70 11.23 -16.63 -6.44
N THR A 71 10.50 -17.05 -7.47
CA THR A 71 10.97 -16.91 -8.86
C THR A 71 10.67 -15.49 -9.35
N PRO A 72 11.70 -14.66 -9.64
CA PRO A 72 11.49 -13.35 -10.25
C PRO A 72 10.88 -13.52 -11.63
N CYS A 73 10.04 -12.57 -12.05
CA CYS A 73 9.52 -12.56 -13.40
C CYS A 73 10.63 -12.28 -14.42
N GLY A 74 10.69 -13.09 -15.49
CA GLY A 74 11.62 -12.87 -16.59
C GLY A 74 11.23 -11.74 -17.56
N ASN A 75 9.98 -11.25 -17.48
CA ASN A 75 9.39 -10.26 -18.39
C ASN A 75 8.64 -9.16 -17.60
N ASN A 76 9.36 -8.35 -16.82
CA ASN A 76 8.76 -7.39 -15.89
C ASN A 76 7.72 -6.44 -16.49
N LEU A 77 7.91 -5.98 -17.74
CA LEU A 77 7.05 -4.95 -18.37
C LEU A 77 5.83 -5.51 -19.12
N ASN A 78 5.87 -6.77 -19.56
CA ASN A 78 4.83 -7.40 -20.41
C ASN A 78 4.26 -8.67 -19.77
N CYS A 79 4.33 -8.78 -18.45
CA CYS A 79 3.79 -9.94 -17.74
C CYS A 79 2.27 -9.78 -17.55
N ASP A 80 1.48 -10.50 -18.34
CA ASP A 80 0.01 -10.50 -18.21
C ASP A 80 -0.49 -11.04 -16.85
N ARG A 81 0.38 -11.68 -16.06
CA ARG A 81 0.03 -12.27 -14.76
C ARG A 81 0.19 -11.30 -13.58
N SER A 82 0.98 -10.23 -13.72
CA SER A 82 1.09 -9.20 -12.69
C SER A 82 -0.01 -8.14 -12.81
N TYR A 83 -0.69 -8.08 -13.97
CA TYR A 83 -1.59 -7.00 -14.31
C TYR A 83 -3.05 -7.44 -14.29
N ARG A 84 -3.65 -7.48 -13.10
CA ARG A 84 -5.10 -7.47 -12.96
C ARG A 84 -5.50 -6.10 -12.42
N PHE A 85 -6.07 -5.29 -13.31
CA PHE A 85 -6.69 -3.99 -13.07
C PHE A 85 -5.75 -2.84 -12.66
N GLN A 86 -5.42 -1.99 -13.65
CA GLN A 86 -5.22 -0.54 -13.50
C GLN A 86 -4.21 -0.04 -12.45
N ALA A 87 -3.45 -0.89 -11.77
CA ALA A 87 -2.41 -0.51 -10.82
C ALA A 87 -1.10 -0.20 -11.56
N ARG A 88 -0.29 0.72 -11.02
CA ARG A 88 1.03 1.02 -11.58
C ARG A 88 1.91 -0.24 -11.53
N PRO A 89 2.64 -0.59 -12.61
CA PRO A 89 3.52 -1.76 -12.60
C PRO A 89 4.54 -1.68 -11.45
N PRO A 90 4.78 -2.77 -10.71
CA PRO A 90 5.86 -2.82 -9.74
C PRO A 90 7.21 -2.82 -10.46
N LEU A 91 8.26 -2.39 -9.76
CA LEU A 91 9.62 -2.42 -10.31
C LEU A 91 10.08 -3.87 -10.52
N GLU A 92 9.80 -4.73 -9.55
CA GLU A 92 10.04 -6.16 -9.62
C GLU A 92 8.83 -6.93 -9.08
N HIS A 93 8.56 -8.11 -9.65
CA HIS A 93 7.55 -9.00 -9.10
C HIS A 93 7.96 -10.47 -9.20
N PHE A 94 7.37 -11.28 -8.34
CA PHE A 94 7.64 -12.71 -8.19
C PHE A 94 6.34 -13.49 -8.29
N HIS A 95 6.38 -14.61 -9.02
CA HIS A 95 5.22 -15.47 -9.17
C HIS A 95 5.18 -16.46 -8.00
N MET A 96 4.17 -16.33 -7.13
CA MET A 96 3.92 -17.30 -6.06
C MET A 96 2.94 -18.40 -6.52
N SER A 97 2.04 -18.07 -7.45
CA SER A 97 1.20 -19.02 -8.18
C SER A 97 0.82 -18.45 -9.55
N ASP A 98 -0.06 -19.13 -10.29
CA ASP A 98 -0.58 -18.63 -11.57
C ASP A 98 -1.42 -17.35 -11.44
N VAL A 99 -1.95 -17.07 -10.26
CA VAL A 99 -2.87 -15.95 -10.00
C VAL A 99 -2.44 -15.05 -8.83
N PHE A 100 -1.31 -15.35 -8.19
CA PHE A 100 -0.83 -14.63 -7.02
C PHE A 100 0.60 -14.16 -7.23
N VAL A 101 0.80 -12.85 -7.11
CA VAL A 101 2.10 -12.19 -7.31
C VAL A 101 2.54 -11.47 -6.04
N LEU A 102 3.85 -11.49 -5.81
CA LEU A 102 4.53 -10.64 -4.85
C LEU A 102 5.17 -9.48 -5.61
N SER A 103 4.82 -8.25 -5.26
CA SER A 103 5.26 -7.03 -5.93
C SER A 103 6.20 -6.20 -5.05
N LEU A 104 7.26 -5.66 -5.64
CA LEU A 104 8.18 -4.71 -5.01
C LEU A 104 8.07 -3.33 -5.70
N TYR A 105 7.81 -2.32 -4.88
CA TYR A 105 7.72 -0.92 -5.28
C TYR A 105 8.85 -0.10 -4.64
N GLN A 106 9.34 0.90 -5.38
CA GLN A 106 10.28 1.87 -4.84
C GLN A 106 9.56 2.90 -3.96
N LYS A 107 10.25 3.33 -2.90
CA LYS A 107 9.73 4.35 -1.99
C LYS A 107 9.55 5.68 -2.71
N SER A 108 10.55 6.15 -3.47
CA SER A 108 10.45 7.43 -4.18
C SER A 108 9.32 7.47 -5.21
N ASP A 109 8.91 6.30 -5.70
CA ASP A 109 7.82 6.17 -6.66
C ASP A 109 6.45 5.94 -6.02
N THR A 110 6.35 5.71 -4.71
CA THR A 110 5.06 5.32 -4.09
C THR A 110 4.76 6.08 -2.81
N LEU A 111 5.77 6.33 -1.99
CA LEU A 111 5.66 6.94 -0.66
C LEU A 111 6.75 8.03 -0.47
N TRP A 112 6.91 8.92 -1.45
CA TRP A 112 8.00 9.91 -1.45
C TRP A 112 7.89 10.96 -0.33
N GLU A 113 6.67 11.24 0.15
CA GLU A 113 6.41 12.14 1.29
C GLU A 113 6.41 11.40 2.63
N LEU A 114 6.45 10.06 2.64
CA LEU A 114 6.58 9.30 3.88
C LEU A 114 8.03 9.31 4.34
N THR A 115 8.26 9.36 5.64
CA THR A 115 9.60 9.35 6.22
C THR A 115 10.39 8.09 5.88
N ASP A 116 11.72 8.18 6.03
CA ASP A 116 12.63 7.09 5.65
C ASP A 116 12.40 5.81 6.44
N LEU A 117 12.46 4.69 5.72
CA LEU A 117 12.13 3.37 6.26
C LEU A 117 13.26 2.77 7.11
N ASP A 118 14.48 3.28 6.95
CA ASP A 118 15.72 2.80 7.58
C ASP A 118 15.89 3.21 9.05
N SER A 119 15.14 4.20 9.55
CA SER A 119 15.32 4.71 10.91
C SER A 119 14.00 5.19 11.47
N PRO A 120 13.38 4.50 12.44
CA PRO A 120 12.22 5.03 13.13
C PRO A 120 12.64 6.21 14.00
N THR A 121 12.54 7.44 13.50
CA THR A 121 12.56 8.64 14.35
C THR A 121 11.28 8.69 15.18
N SER A 122 11.22 9.51 16.24
CA SER A 122 9.99 9.68 17.03
C SER A 122 8.79 10.15 16.21
N GLU A 123 9.03 10.83 15.07
CA GLU A 123 7.99 11.22 14.10
C GLU A 123 7.49 10.02 13.27
N ASN A 124 8.31 8.98 13.11
CA ASN A 124 7.97 7.79 12.32
C ASN A 124 6.99 6.87 13.03
N ALA A 125 6.94 6.91 14.36
CA ALA A 125 6.04 6.09 15.16
C ALA A 125 4.55 6.35 14.87
N ALA A 126 4.19 7.56 14.42
CA ALA A 126 2.82 7.90 14.06
C ALA A 126 2.48 7.60 12.58
N SER A 127 3.48 7.44 11.72
CA SER A 127 3.30 7.32 10.27
C SER A 127 3.36 5.89 9.76
N ILE A 128 4.15 5.04 10.43
CA ILE A 128 4.28 3.61 10.14
C ILE A 128 4.00 2.85 11.42
N LEU A 129 3.03 1.95 11.35
CA LEU A 129 2.57 1.12 12.45
C LEU A 129 3.05 -0.31 12.28
N SER A 130 3.10 -1.03 13.39
CA SER A 130 3.10 -2.48 13.33
C SER A 130 1.74 -2.97 12.81
N ALA A 131 1.69 -4.00 11.98
CA ALA A 131 0.43 -4.58 11.52
C ALA A 131 -0.40 -5.21 12.65
N SER A 132 0.19 -5.39 13.84
CA SER A 132 -0.50 -5.83 15.06
C SER A 132 -0.88 -4.67 16.00
N ASP A 133 -0.70 -3.42 15.58
CA ASP A 133 -0.95 -2.25 16.42
C ASP A 133 -2.43 -2.15 16.87
N PRO A 134 -2.72 -1.85 18.14
CA PRO A 134 -4.10 -1.77 18.65
C PRO A 134 -4.96 -0.65 18.04
N SER A 135 -4.36 0.37 17.45
CA SER A 135 -5.08 1.41 16.70
C SER A 135 -5.72 0.88 15.41
N LEU A 136 -5.23 -0.26 14.90
CA LEU A 136 -5.80 -0.94 13.75
C LEU A 136 -7.02 -1.81 14.16
N PRO A 137 -8.03 -1.95 13.26
CA PRO A 137 -9.26 -2.68 13.56
C PRO A 137 -9.01 -4.12 14.02
N SER A 138 -9.83 -4.60 14.96
CA SER A 138 -9.84 -6.04 15.29
C SER A 138 -10.52 -6.82 14.17
N ALA A 139 -10.20 -8.12 14.04
CA ALA A 139 -10.99 -9.03 13.21
C ALA A 139 -12.47 -9.01 13.61
N ALA A 140 -13.37 -8.89 12.64
CA ALA A 140 -14.81 -8.86 12.86
C ALA A 140 -15.58 -9.55 11.72
N PRO A 141 -16.74 -10.17 11.98
CA PRO A 141 -17.57 -10.76 10.93
C PRO A 141 -17.97 -9.75 9.86
N GLY A 142 -17.88 -10.14 8.58
CA GLY A 142 -18.19 -9.27 7.44
C GLY A 142 -17.12 -8.19 7.16
N ARG A 143 -16.01 -8.21 7.88
CA ARG A 143 -14.84 -7.35 7.65
C ARG A 143 -13.66 -8.16 7.12
N GLY A 144 -12.63 -7.44 6.68
CA GLY A 144 -11.32 -8.01 6.37
C GLY A 144 -10.63 -8.59 7.61
N GLN A 145 -9.40 -9.05 7.42
CA GLN A 145 -8.57 -9.70 8.45
C GLN A 145 -8.46 -8.89 9.75
N GLY A 146 -8.37 -7.56 9.66
CA GLY A 146 -7.99 -6.70 10.77
C GLY A 146 -6.52 -6.85 11.15
N ARG A 147 -6.13 -6.26 12.27
CA ARG A 147 -4.75 -6.30 12.79
C ARG A 147 -4.27 -7.73 12.99
N LEU A 148 -3.00 -7.95 12.69
CA LEU A 148 -2.34 -9.24 12.84
C LEU A 148 -2.12 -9.60 14.33
N SER A 149 -1.87 -10.89 14.57
CA SER A 149 -1.35 -11.37 15.85
C SER A 149 -0.04 -10.66 16.22
N SER A 150 0.19 -10.42 17.51
CA SER A 150 1.40 -9.75 18.01
C SER A 150 2.70 -10.50 17.67
N GLU A 151 2.60 -11.79 17.35
CA GLU A 151 3.72 -12.59 16.84
C GLU A 151 4.25 -12.09 15.47
N TYR A 152 3.43 -11.37 14.71
CA TYR A 152 3.76 -10.77 13.41
C TYR A 152 4.04 -9.27 13.50
N SER A 153 4.43 -8.78 14.68
CA SER A 153 4.67 -7.35 14.94
C SER A 153 5.76 -6.70 14.08
N ALA A 154 6.63 -7.51 13.47
CA ALA A 154 7.65 -7.04 12.53
C ALA A 154 7.07 -6.57 11.17
N VAL A 155 5.85 -6.98 10.81
CA VAL A 155 5.18 -6.48 9.61
C VAL A 155 4.79 -5.03 9.84
N ARG A 156 5.21 -4.15 8.93
CA ARG A 156 4.96 -2.70 9.01
C ARG A 156 3.94 -2.28 7.98
N VAL A 157 3.03 -1.39 8.37
CA VAL A 157 1.99 -0.80 7.53
C VAL A 157 1.99 0.72 7.69
N PRO A 158 1.57 1.51 6.69
CA PRO A 158 1.29 2.93 6.94
C PRO A 158 0.17 3.07 8.00
N ALA A 159 0.15 4.17 8.73
CA ALA A 159 -1.09 4.56 9.41
C ALA A 159 -2.19 4.84 8.37
N VAL A 160 -3.46 4.61 8.71
CA VAL A 160 -4.58 4.77 7.76
C VAL A 160 -4.60 6.17 7.15
N ALA A 161 -4.38 7.21 7.96
CA ALA A 161 -4.28 8.59 7.47
C ALA A 161 -3.14 8.77 6.45
N LYS A 162 -1.96 8.20 6.71
CA LYS A 162 -0.81 8.25 5.79
C LYS A 162 -1.03 7.43 4.53
N PHE A 163 -1.74 6.32 4.61
CA PHE A 163 -2.19 5.58 3.43
C PHE A 163 -3.10 6.45 2.56
N CYS A 164 -4.13 7.09 3.13
CA CYS A 164 -5.01 8.00 2.40
C CYS A 164 -4.29 9.20 1.78
N GLU A 165 -3.42 9.88 2.54
CA GLU A 165 -2.60 10.99 2.02
C GLU A 165 -1.73 10.53 0.84
N SER A 166 -1.14 9.34 0.94
CA SER A 166 -0.34 8.75 -0.14
C SER A 166 -1.18 8.42 -1.37
N LEU A 167 -2.38 7.88 -1.22
CA LEU A 167 -3.30 7.67 -2.35
C LEU A 167 -3.67 8.99 -3.03
N LEU A 168 -3.91 10.05 -2.26
CA LEU A 168 -4.21 11.38 -2.79
C LEU A 168 -3.03 11.98 -3.57
N LEU A 169 -1.81 11.82 -3.04
CA LEU A 169 -0.58 12.19 -3.74
C LEU A 169 -0.41 11.40 -5.04
N LEU A 170 -0.69 10.10 -5.04
CA LEU A 170 -0.65 9.22 -6.21
C LEU A 170 -1.70 9.62 -7.24
N MET A 171 -2.94 9.90 -6.84
CA MET A 171 -4.00 10.44 -7.71
C MET A 171 -3.57 11.77 -8.33
N CYS A 172 -3.01 12.68 -7.51
CA CYS A 172 -2.48 13.92 -8.03
C CYS A 172 -1.36 13.67 -9.03
N ARG A 173 -0.38 12.79 -8.77
CA ARG A 173 0.71 12.50 -9.72
C ARG A 173 0.18 11.89 -11.02
N ASP A 174 -0.67 10.88 -10.91
CA ASP A 174 -1.20 10.04 -11.98
C ASP A 174 -2.48 10.60 -12.61
N TYR A 175 -2.74 11.89 -12.44
CA TYR A 175 -3.94 12.58 -12.89
C TYR A 175 -4.22 12.33 -14.39
N ASN A 176 -5.47 12.00 -14.73
CA ASN A 176 -5.90 11.62 -16.08
C ASN A 176 -5.20 10.38 -16.69
N THR A 177 -4.60 9.52 -15.87
CA THR A 177 -4.10 8.20 -16.32
C THR A 177 -5.03 7.09 -15.83
N THR A 178 -4.84 5.87 -16.35
CA THR A 178 -5.58 4.69 -15.88
C THR A 178 -5.31 4.37 -14.40
N TYR A 179 -4.16 4.80 -13.85
CA TYR A 179 -3.78 4.52 -12.46
C TYR A 179 -4.57 5.34 -11.44
N GLU A 180 -5.02 6.55 -11.83
CA GLU A 180 -5.84 7.41 -10.96
C GLU A 180 -7.11 6.68 -10.46
N THR A 181 -7.77 5.94 -11.36
CA THR A 181 -8.99 5.19 -11.02
C THR A 181 -8.71 4.08 -10.00
N TYR A 182 -7.54 3.43 -10.08
CA TYR A 182 -7.15 2.42 -9.11
C TYR A 182 -6.91 3.05 -7.73
N TRP A 183 -6.18 4.16 -7.64
CA TRP A 183 -5.98 4.87 -6.38
C TRP A 183 -7.29 5.37 -5.77
N MET A 184 -8.19 5.88 -6.61
CA MET A 184 -9.54 6.27 -6.19
C MET A 184 -10.33 5.07 -5.64
N ALA A 185 -10.25 3.90 -6.26
CA ALA A 185 -10.92 2.69 -5.77
C ALA A 185 -10.40 2.25 -4.39
N LEU A 186 -9.08 2.30 -4.16
CA LEU A 186 -8.53 2.02 -2.83
C LEU A 186 -9.01 3.05 -1.80
N LEU A 187 -9.10 4.32 -2.19
CA LEU A 187 -9.58 5.40 -1.31
C LEU A 187 -11.05 5.20 -0.93
N THR A 188 -11.91 4.84 -1.88
CA THR A 188 -13.34 4.61 -1.60
C THR A 188 -13.57 3.40 -0.71
N TYR A 189 -12.71 2.38 -0.76
CA TYR A 189 -12.76 1.29 0.24
C TYR A 189 -12.46 1.77 1.65
N ILE A 190 -11.52 2.69 1.83
CA ILE A 190 -11.27 3.28 3.15
C ILE A 190 -12.47 4.10 3.62
N ILE A 191 -13.04 4.93 2.73
CA ILE A 191 -14.24 5.72 3.03
C ILE A 191 -15.41 4.83 3.47
N GLU A 192 -15.68 3.75 2.74
CA GLU A 192 -16.82 2.86 3.00
C GLU A 192 -16.65 2.04 4.29
N TYR A 193 -15.45 1.52 4.54
CA TYR A 193 -15.25 0.51 5.59
C TYR A 193 -14.51 1.01 6.83
N VAL A 194 -13.76 2.09 6.76
CA VAL A 194 -12.81 2.50 7.82
C VAL A 194 -13.07 3.90 8.36
N ASP A 195 -13.56 4.83 7.53
CA ASP A 195 -13.90 6.18 7.98
C ASP A 195 -14.98 6.17 9.08
N GLU A 196 -14.85 7.10 10.02
CA GLU A 196 -15.70 7.23 11.22
C GLU A 196 -15.68 6.02 12.18
N THR A 197 -14.67 5.15 12.05
CA THR A 197 -14.37 4.14 13.07
C THR A 197 -13.37 4.69 14.09
N ASP A 198 -13.13 3.95 15.18
CA ASP A 198 -12.10 4.30 16.16
C ASP A 198 -10.67 4.33 15.58
N SER A 199 -10.47 3.73 14.40
CA SER A 199 -9.16 3.64 13.75
C SER A 199 -8.83 4.84 12.86
N PHE A 200 -9.84 5.56 12.34
CA PHE A 200 -9.62 6.65 11.39
C PHE A 200 -10.87 7.53 11.16
N SER A 201 -10.63 8.82 10.97
CA SER A 201 -11.59 9.78 10.44
C SER A 201 -10.92 10.79 9.51
N ALA A 202 -11.69 11.44 8.63
CA ALA A 202 -11.21 12.57 7.80
C ALA A 202 -10.48 13.70 8.57
N LYS A 203 -10.68 13.82 9.89
CA LYS A 203 -10.00 14.81 10.74
C LYS A 203 -8.54 14.48 10.99
N ASP A 204 -8.14 13.23 10.80
CA ASP A 204 -6.77 12.74 10.98
C ASP A 204 -5.89 13.07 9.77
N LEU A 205 -6.51 13.42 8.63
CA LEU A 205 -5.82 13.89 7.45
C LEU A 205 -5.31 15.33 7.63
N GLY A 206 -4.15 15.60 7.03
CA GLY A 206 -3.63 16.94 6.80
C GLY A 206 -4.66 17.84 6.11
N TYR A 207 -4.62 19.13 6.47
CA TYR A 207 -5.63 20.10 6.06
C TYR A 207 -5.80 20.20 4.53
N GLU A 208 -4.70 20.12 3.77
CA GLU A 208 -4.74 20.14 2.30
C GLU A 208 -5.46 18.94 1.67
N PHE A 209 -5.39 17.77 2.30
CA PHE A 209 -5.94 16.50 1.80
C PHE A 209 -7.43 16.35 2.14
N ARG A 210 -7.84 16.93 3.28
CA ARG A 210 -9.18 16.76 3.85
C ARG A 210 -10.30 17.23 2.91
N LYS A 211 -10.11 18.33 2.20
CA LYS A 211 -11.18 18.91 1.35
C LYS A 211 -11.61 17.94 0.25
N PHE A 212 -10.64 17.41 -0.51
CA PHE A 212 -10.93 16.44 -1.55
C PHE A 212 -11.50 15.15 -0.95
N TYR A 213 -10.91 14.63 0.13
CA TYR A 213 -11.40 13.44 0.82
C TYR A 213 -12.90 13.56 1.18
N CYS A 214 -13.30 14.68 1.79
CA CYS A 214 -14.70 14.94 2.13
C CYS A 214 -15.60 15.02 0.89
N ALA A 215 -15.15 15.64 -0.21
CA ALA A 215 -15.93 15.70 -1.45
C ALA A 215 -16.17 14.30 -2.05
N VAL A 216 -15.17 13.40 -2.01
CA VAL A 216 -15.36 11.99 -2.42
C VAL A 216 -16.38 11.31 -1.51
N LYS A 217 -16.24 11.46 -0.20
CA LYS A 217 -17.15 10.88 0.80
C LYS A 217 -18.61 11.31 0.61
N GLU A 218 -18.83 12.58 0.29
CA GLU A 218 -20.17 13.14 0.06
C GLU A 218 -20.71 12.83 -1.35
N ALA A 219 -19.94 12.11 -2.18
CA ALA A 219 -20.21 11.87 -3.59
C ALA A 219 -20.47 13.17 -4.38
N ASP A 220 -19.85 14.28 -3.97
CA ASP A 220 -19.98 15.58 -4.61
C ASP A 220 -19.08 15.67 -5.85
N ALA A 221 -19.55 15.07 -6.95
CA ALA A 221 -18.85 15.08 -8.22
C ALA A 221 -18.61 16.51 -8.76
N SER A 222 -19.40 17.51 -8.32
CA SER A 222 -19.25 18.89 -8.77
C SER A 222 -18.03 19.58 -8.14
N SER A 223 -17.68 19.22 -6.91
CA SER A 223 -16.53 19.78 -6.19
C SER A 223 -15.29 18.87 -6.23
N MET A 224 -15.48 17.55 -6.36
CA MET A 224 -14.40 16.55 -6.26
C MET A 224 -13.27 16.82 -7.25
N TRP A 225 -13.55 16.93 -8.55
CA TRP A 225 -12.50 17.15 -9.56
C TRP A 225 -11.82 18.51 -9.45
N PRO A 226 -12.55 19.64 -9.29
CA PRO A 226 -11.92 20.93 -9.02
C PRO A 226 -11.00 20.93 -7.79
N LEU A 227 -11.38 20.23 -6.72
CA LEU A 227 -10.55 20.11 -5.51
C LEU A 227 -9.29 19.27 -5.75
N LEU A 228 -9.35 18.23 -6.59
CA LEU A 228 -8.17 17.44 -6.97
C LEU A 228 -7.20 18.26 -7.80
N GLU A 229 -7.72 19.05 -8.76
CA GLU A 229 -6.93 19.97 -9.57
C GLU A 229 -6.27 21.04 -8.69
N GLU A 230 -7.01 21.65 -7.75
CA GLU A 230 -6.48 22.62 -6.79
C GLU A 230 -5.34 22.00 -5.96
N LEU A 231 -5.54 20.79 -5.44
CA LEU A 231 -4.51 20.07 -4.67
C LEU A 231 -3.28 19.78 -5.53
N ARG A 232 -3.47 19.24 -6.75
CA ARG A 232 -2.38 18.94 -7.70
C ARG A 232 -1.61 20.20 -8.05
N SER A 233 -2.27 21.31 -8.37
CA SER A 233 -1.60 22.58 -8.68
C SER A 233 -0.74 23.07 -7.52
N LYS A 234 -1.26 23.03 -6.28
CA LYS A 234 -0.48 23.43 -5.10
C LYS A 234 0.75 22.53 -4.89
N LEU A 235 0.58 21.22 -4.97
CA LEU A 235 1.66 20.26 -4.79
C LEU A 235 2.73 20.45 -5.88
N PHE A 236 2.32 20.64 -7.13
CA PHE A 236 3.23 20.95 -8.25
C PHE A 236 4.00 22.25 -8.02
N SER A 237 3.32 23.35 -7.67
CA SER A 237 3.97 24.64 -7.37
C SER A 237 4.94 24.58 -6.19
N SER A 238 4.71 23.69 -5.24
CA SER A 238 5.60 23.47 -4.08
C SER A 238 6.73 22.46 -4.35
N GLY A 239 6.82 21.87 -5.54
CA GLY A 239 7.83 20.85 -5.87
C GLY A 239 7.65 19.51 -5.14
N ARG A 240 6.45 19.25 -4.60
CA ARG A 240 6.10 18.04 -3.83
C ARG A 240 5.58 16.88 -4.66
N LEU A 241 5.34 17.11 -5.95
CA LEU A 241 5.09 16.02 -6.91
C LEU A 241 6.40 15.67 -7.62
N PRO A 242 6.76 14.38 -7.72
CA PRO A 242 7.90 13.99 -8.54
C PRO A 242 7.66 14.40 -9.99
N ASN A 243 8.68 14.98 -10.64
CA ASN A 243 8.61 15.28 -12.06
C ASN A 243 8.32 13.98 -12.81
N GLY A 244 7.25 13.96 -13.62
CA GLY A 244 6.79 12.78 -14.36
C GLY A 244 7.70 12.31 -15.48
N GLN A 245 9.03 12.34 -15.30
CA GLN A 245 10.03 11.92 -16.29
C GLN A 245 10.07 10.40 -16.54
N ASN A 246 9.23 9.62 -15.86
CA ASN A 246 9.03 8.19 -16.11
C ASN A 246 7.56 7.90 -16.45
N LEU A 247 7.02 8.64 -17.42
CA LEU A 247 5.82 8.25 -18.18
C LEU A 247 6.23 7.44 -19.40
#